data_AF-A0A077ZFP5-F1
#
_entry.id   AF-A0A077ZFP5-F1
#
_cell.length_a   1.000
_cell.length_b   1.000
_cell.length_c   1.000
_cell.angle_alpha   90.00
_cell.angle_beta   90.00
_cell.angle_gamma   90.00
#
_symmetry.space_group_name_H-M   'P 1'
#
loop_
_entity.id
_entity.type
_entity.pdbx_description
1 polymer ?
#
loop_
_entity_poly.entity_id
_entity_poly.type
_entity_poly.pdbx_seq_one_letter_code
_entity_poly.pdbx_strand_id
1 'polypeptide(L)'
;MSNEQASNCFYRGGFFNWFEGGPTSLFLPSSSPGYDPKDGEVCNAQGRYCSSSAELDYFYPCHKETADQYYKGCYFGRGAIQLSYNFNYGQFGDWLRNNSVNVDLLKHPNLLMTKTDPPLAIMGSIWFYMTPQPPKPAMHDIVMGTHSQWYPGDKNKAAGYSGPIFGPTSLIINNECNGEDSKDPGGPGESRRIKAFKWFCKYFNVPAGEERHLTCKGMPTTLDMIAGKKSLQPDWSSTWKAEPCKCAPADYGGMIAYYEPGRYPDRFVAMNEQNAKRCVETIYDNPSMYSMTAETSLCLTVKP
;
A
#
# COMPACT_ATOMS: atom_id res chain seq x y z
N MET A 1 -25.77 -26.81 -9.84
CA MET A 1 -24.42 -26.70 -9.25
C MET A 1 -24.60 -26.65 -7.74
N SER A 2 -23.89 -27.47 -6.96
CA SER A 2 -23.94 -27.37 -5.49
C SER A 2 -23.28 -26.08 -5.01
N ASN A 3 -23.56 -25.63 -3.77
CA ASN A 3 -22.91 -24.44 -3.19
C ASN A 3 -21.38 -24.57 -3.16
N GLU A 4 -20.87 -25.78 -2.94
CA GLU A 4 -19.44 -26.06 -2.97
C GLU A 4 -18.86 -25.95 -4.38
N GLN A 5 -19.54 -26.50 -5.40
CA GLN A 5 -19.12 -26.34 -6.80
C GLN A 5 -19.15 -24.86 -7.21
N ALA A 6 -20.17 -24.11 -6.80
CA ALA A 6 -20.28 -22.68 -7.08
C ALA A 6 -19.16 -21.89 -6.40
N SER A 7 -18.87 -22.16 -5.13
CA SER A 7 -17.76 -21.55 -4.39
C SER A 7 -16.41 -21.87 -5.04
N ASN A 8 -16.18 -23.14 -5.39
CA ASN A 8 -14.95 -23.56 -6.06
C ASN A 8 -14.77 -22.87 -7.41
N CYS A 9 -15.84 -22.73 -8.20
CA CYS A 9 -15.80 -22.00 -9.46
C CYS A 9 -15.47 -20.51 -9.23
N PHE A 10 -16.18 -19.86 -8.30
CA PHE A 10 -16.03 -18.44 -8.01
C PHE A 10 -14.63 -18.08 -7.50
N TYR A 11 -14.14 -18.75 -6.44
CA TYR A 11 -12.86 -18.41 -5.82
C TYR A 11 -11.66 -18.78 -6.68
N ARG A 12 -11.73 -19.89 -7.44
CA ARG A 12 -10.67 -20.22 -8.42
C ARG A 12 -10.66 -19.24 -9.60
N GLY A 13 -11.84 -18.78 -10.04
CA GLY A 13 -11.96 -17.75 -11.07
C GLY A 13 -11.25 -16.45 -10.68
N GLY A 14 -11.19 -16.14 -9.38
CA GLY A 14 -10.44 -15.01 -8.84
C GLY A 14 -8.95 -14.97 -9.24
N PHE A 15 -8.33 -16.14 -9.47
CA PHE A 15 -6.91 -16.24 -9.85
C PHE A 15 -6.60 -15.82 -11.28
N PHE A 16 -7.62 -15.65 -12.13
CA PHE A 16 -7.47 -15.37 -13.55
C PHE A 16 -7.78 -13.91 -13.90
N ASN A 17 -7.83 -13.01 -12.92
CA ASN A 17 -8.04 -11.58 -13.14
C ASN A 17 -6.74 -10.81 -13.02
N TRP A 18 -6.40 -10.04 -14.06
CA TRP A 18 -5.18 -9.23 -14.11
C TRP A 18 -5.39 -7.81 -13.58
N PHE A 19 -6.56 -7.25 -13.91
CA PHE A 19 -6.87 -5.84 -13.77
C PHE A 19 -8.11 -5.61 -12.91
N GLU A 20 -8.19 -4.42 -12.34
CA GLU A 20 -9.35 -4.00 -11.56
C GLU A 20 -10.61 -3.99 -12.43
N GLY A 21 -11.69 -4.58 -11.93
CA GLY A 21 -12.91 -4.81 -12.71
C GLY A 21 -12.87 -6.06 -13.61
N GLY A 22 -11.74 -6.78 -13.64
CA GLY A 22 -11.59 -8.03 -14.38
C GLY A 22 -11.56 -7.84 -15.90
N PRO A 23 -11.96 -8.85 -16.69
CA PRO A 23 -11.76 -8.86 -18.15
C PRO A 23 -12.50 -7.76 -18.93
N THR A 24 -13.47 -7.09 -18.30
CA THR A 24 -14.27 -6.02 -18.92
C THR A 24 -14.15 -4.71 -18.15
N SER A 25 -12.95 -4.44 -17.63
CA SER A 25 -12.65 -3.21 -16.89
C SER A 25 -13.02 -1.96 -17.69
N LEU A 26 -13.76 -1.04 -17.07
CA LEU A 26 -14.08 0.27 -17.64
C LEU A 26 -12.84 1.18 -17.77
N PHE A 27 -11.71 0.78 -17.18
CA PHE A 27 -10.45 1.50 -17.26
C PHE A 27 -9.70 1.24 -18.57
N LEU A 28 -10.02 0.15 -19.27
CA LEU A 28 -9.33 -0.26 -20.48
C LEU A 28 -10.07 0.23 -21.74
N PRO A 29 -9.36 0.43 -22.86
CA PRO A 29 -9.98 0.61 -24.16
C PRO A 29 -10.92 -0.56 -24.49
N SER A 30 -12.04 -0.28 -25.16
CA SER A 30 -12.93 -1.35 -25.65
C SER A 30 -12.25 -2.27 -26.67
N SER A 31 -11.21 -1.78 -27.36
CA SER A 31 -10.39 -2.54 -28.30
C SER A 31 -9.34 -3.45 -27.64
N SER A 32 -9.06 -3.24 -26.35
CA SER A 32 -8.06 -3.99 -25.56
C SER A 32 -8.74 -4.46 -24.28
N PRO A 33 -9.67 -5.43 -24.38
CA PRO A 33 -10.35 -5.98 -23.21
C PRO A 33 -9.32 -6.62 -22.26
N GLY A 34 -9.56 -6.67 -20.96
CA GLY A 34 -8.56 -7.11 -19.96
C GLY A 34 -8.26 -8.62 -19.93
N TYR A 35 -8.20 -9.29 -21.09
CA TYR A 35 -7.97 -10.72 -21.23
C TYR A 35 -6.48 -11.08 -21.23
N ASP A 36 -5.60 -10.20 -21.73
CA ASP A 36 -4.15 -10.36 -21.74
C ASP A 36 -3.49 -9.29 -20.85
N PRO A 37 -2.43 -9.63 -20.08
CA PRO A 37 -1.62 -8.65 -19.36
C PRO A 37 -1.15 -7.43 -20.18
N LYS A 38 -1.04 -7.54 -21.50
CA LYS A 38 -0.66 -6.43 -22.39
C LYS A 38 -1.77 -5.39 -22.58
N ASP A 39 -3.03 -5.76 -22.35
CA ASP A 39 -4.17 -4.86 -22.58
C ASP A 39 -4.17 -3.65 -21.62
N GLY A 40 -3.45 -3.74 -20.50
CA GLY A 40 -3.28 -2.67 -19.51
C GLY A 40 -2.19 -1.64 -19.83
N GLU A 41 -1.66 -1.63 -21.05
CA GLU A 41 -0.60 -0.69 -21.49
C GLU A 41 -1.09 0.77 -21.53
N VAL A 42 -2.37 0.96 -21.87
CA VAL A 42 -3.03 2.26 -21.87
C VAL A 42 -4.37 2.17 -21.13
N CYS A 43 -4.92 3.32 -20.74
CA CYS A 43 -6.19 3.38 -20.03
C CYS A 43 -7.01 4.62 -20.39
N ASN A 44 -8.32 4.54 -20.14
CA ASN A 44 -9.22 5.67 -20.10
C ASN A 44 -8.87 6.60 -18.91
N ALA A 45 -9.42 7.82 -18.90
CA ALA A 45 -9.16 8.80 -17.84
C ALA A 45 -9.42 8.25 -16.42
N GLN A 46 -10.43 7.38 -16.27
CA GLN A 46 -10.82 6.75 -15.02
C GLN A 46 -9.75 5.76 -14.50
N GLY A 47 -8.91 5.20 -15.36
CA GLY A 47 -7.84 4.27 -14.99
C GLY A 47 -6.52 4.95 -14.57
N ARG A 48 -6.45 6.28 -14.60
CA ARG A 48 -5.20 6.99 -14.30
C ARG A 48 -4.72 6.75 -12.89
N TYR A 49 -5.64 6.82 -11.91
CA TYR A 49 -5.35 6.60 -10.48
C TYR A 49 -4.08 7.34 -10.04
N CYS A 50 -3.95 8.60 -10.45
CA CYS A 50 -2.77 9.38 -10.10
C CYS A 50 -3.12 10.50 -9.15
N SER A 51 -2.45 10.53 -8.01
CA SER A 51 -2.53 11.62 -7.04
C SER A 51 -1.31 12.51 -7.17
N SER A 52 -1.50 13.82 -7.05
CA SER A 52 -0.49 14.84 -7.27
C SER A 52 -0.54 15.86 -6.13
N SER A 53 0.65 16.22 -5.66
CA SER A 53 0.94 17.25 -4.66
C SER A 53 2.42 17.60 -4.79
N ALA A 54 2.91 18.68 -4.18
CA ALA A 54 4.33 19.00 -4.24
C ALA A 54 5.22 17.84 -3.75
N GLU A 55 4.78 17.11 -2.71
CA GLU A 55 5.48 15.94 -2.20
C GLU A 55 5.38 14.74 -3.17
N LEU A 56 4.18 14.41 -3.64
CA LEU A 56 4.00 13.28 -4.56
C LEU A 56 4.66 13.49 -5.92
N ASP A 57 4.69 14.71 -6.42
CA ASP A 57 5.31 15.03 -7.70
C ASP A 57 6.84 14.94 -7.62
N TYR A 58 7.41 15.15 -6.43
CA TYR A 58 8.83 14.94 -6.18
C TYR A 58 9.18 13.44 -6.11
N PHE A 59 8.47 12.68 -5.27
CA PHE A 59 8.79 11.27 -5.05
C PHE A 59 8.29 10.35 -6.17
N TYR A 60 7.02 10.50 -6.56
CA TYR A 60 6.29 9.54 -7.38
C TYR A 60 5.41 10.21 -8.45
N PRO A 61 5.99 11.02 -9.36
CA PRO A 61 5.22 11.83 -10.30
C PRO A 61 4.34 10.99 -11.25
N CYS A 62 3.19 11.55 -11.63
CA CYS A 62 2.35 11.00 -12.67
C CYS A 62 3.07 11.00 -14.02
N HIS A 63 3.08 9.86 -14.72
CA HIS A 63 3.47 9.83 -16.13
C HIS A 63 2.39 10.50 -17.00
N LYS A 64 2.80 11.47 -17.82
CA LYS A 64 1.89 12.38 -18.54
C LYS A 64 1.69 12.03 -20.03
N GLU A 65 2.43 11.06 -20.55
CA GLU A 65 2.33 10.68 -21.97
C GLU A 65 0.97 10.07 -22.29
N THR A 66 0.49 10.36 -23.49
CA THR A 66 -0.77 9.84 -24.05
C THR A 66 -0.49 9.04 -25.31
N ALA A 67 -1.44 8.19 -25.68
CA ALA A 67 -1.48 7.50 -26.97
C ALA A 67 -2.90 7.66 -27.51
N ASP A 68 -3.05 8.44 -28.58
CA ASP A 68 -4.35 8.92 -29.07
C ASP A 68 -5.16 9.60 -27.95
N GLN A 69 -6.34 9.06 -27.64
CA GLN A 69 -7.22 9.53 -26.58
C GLN A 69 -6.96 8.86 -25.21
N TYR A 70 -5.99 7.95 -25.12
CA TYR A 70 -5.68 7.17 -23.92
C TYR A 70 -4.43 7.69 -23.20
N TYR A 71 -4.27 7.29 -21.95
CA TYR A 71 -3.13 7.65 -21.11
C TYR A 71 -2.16 6.47 -21.00
N LYS A 72 -0.86 6.75 -20.82
CA LYS A 72 0.16 5.74 -20.47
C LYS A 72 0.42 5.67 -18.97
N GLY A 73 0.22 6.78 -18.25
CA GLY A 73 0.28 6.85 -16.79
C GLY A 73 -0.96 6.24 -16.14
N CYS A 74 -1.04 4.91 -16.16
CA CYS A 74 -2.21 4.14 -15.73
C CYS A 74 -1.90 3.36 -14.46
N TYR A 75 -2.32 3.84 -13.29
CA TYR A 75 -2.02 3.21 -11.99
C TYR A 75 -3.24 2.52 -11.36
N PHE A 76 -4.21 2.09 -12.17
CA PHE A 76 -5.32 1.25 -11.72
C PHE A 76 -4.84 -0.13 -11.24
N GLY A 77 -5.69 -0.84 -10.49
CA GLY A 77 -5.33 -2.08 -9.81
C GLY A 77 -4.79 -3.17 -10.74
N ARG A 78 -3.62 -3.71 -10.40
CA ARG A 78 -2.95 -4.83 -11.09
C ARG A 78 -2.51 -5.93 -10.13
N GLY A 79 -2.63 -7.18 -10.56
CA GLY A 79 -2.14 -8.36 -9.82
C GLY A 79 -3.02 -8.75 -8.64
N ALA A 80 -2.57 -9.70 -7.81
CA ALA A 80 -3.41 -10.30 -6.77
C ALA A 80 -3.87 -9.31 -5.69
N ILE A 81 -2.99 -8.39 -5.27
CA ILE A 81 -3.35 -7.33 -4.32
C ILE A 81 -4.03 -6.12 -4.97
N GLN A 82 -4.13 -6.10 -6.31
CA GLN A 82 -4.63 -4.96 -7.08
C GLN A 82 -3.88 -3.67 -6.72
N LEU A 83 -2.55 -3.69 -6.87
CA LEU A 83 -1.69 -2.55 -6.54
C LEU A 83 -2.14 -1.34 -7.35
N SER A 84 -2.43 -0.24 -6.66
CA SER A 84 -3.08 0.95 -7.22
C SER A 84 -2.41 2.23 -6.74
N TYR A 85 -2.50 3.29 -7.54
CA TYR A 85 -1.93 4.62 -7.35
C TYR A 85 -0.42 4.76 -7.54
N ASN A 86 -0.02 5.87 -8.17
CA ASN A 86 1.37 6.23 -8.46
C ASN A 86 2.30 6.09 -7.24
N PHE A 87 1.87 6.50 -6.05
CA PHE A 87 2.70 6.40 -4.85
C PHE A 87 2.98 4.96 -4.41
N ASN A 88 2.07 4.01 -4.66
CA ASN A 88 2.34 2.60 -4.35
C ASN A 88 3.21 1.96 -5.44
N TYR A 89 2.96 2.29 -6.72
CA TYR A 89 3.82 1.86 -7.83
C TYR A 89 5.27 2.35 -7.65
N GLY A 90 5.42 3.62 -7.25
CA GLY A 90 6.70 4.24 -6.98
C GLY A 90 7.41 3.66 -5.76
N GLN A 91 6.73 3.50 -4.62
CA GLN A 91 7.31 2.86 -3.42
C GLN A 91 7.73 1.41 -3.69
N PHE A 92 6.92 0.64 -4.41
CA PHE A 92 7.30 -0.71 -4.81
C PHE A 92 8.48 -0.70 -5.80
N GLY A 93 8.51 0.25 -6.74
CA GLY A 93 9.65 0.46 -7.65
C GLY A 93 10.96 0.78 -6.92
N ASP A 94 10.91 1.60 -5.87
CA ASP A 94 12.06 1.89 -5.00
C ASP A 94 12.53 0.63 -4.27
N TRP A 95 11.60 -0.16 -3.72
CA TRP A 95 11.92 -1.43 -3.09
C TRP A 95 12.58 -2.41 -4.07
N LEU A 96 12.07 -2.52 -5.30
CA LEU A 96 12.66 -3.33 -6.37
C LEU A 96 14.09 -2.90 -6.68
N ARG A 97 14.33 -1.59 -6.83
CA ARG A 97 15.65 -1.01 -7.10
C ARG A 97 16.65 -1.35 -6.00
N ASN A 98 16.23 -1.25 -4.74
CA ASN A 98 17.04 -1.64 -3.57
C ASN A 98 17.32 -3.14 -3.50
N ASN A 99 16.56 -3.97 -4.23
CA ASN A 99 16.75 -5.42 -4.36
C ASN A 99 17.24 -5.80 -5.77
N SER A 100 17.97 -4.91 -6.43
CA SER A 100 18.64 -5.15 -7.74
C SER A 100 17.71 -5.45 -8.92
N VAL A 101 16.43 -5.09 -8.83
CA VAL A 101 15.47 -5.18 -9.93
C VAL A 101 15.21 -3.77 -10.47
N ASN A 102 15.86 -3.42 -11.57
CA ASN A 102 15.77 -2.08 -12.12
C ASN A 102 14.64 -1.99 -13.16
N VAL A 103 13.50 -1.44 -12.74
CA VAL A 103 12.33 -1.16 -13.58
C VAL A 103 11.76 0.20 -13.21
N ASP A 104 11.16 0.88 -14.19
CA ASP A 104 10.45 2.14 -13.96
C ASP A 104 8.94 1.89 -14.02
N LEU A 105 8.36 1.57 -12.86
CA LEU A 105 6.93 1.32 -12.72
C LEU A 105 6.08 2.60 -12.79
N LEU A 106 6.69 3.78 -12.64
CA LEU A 106 5.97 5.05 -12.81
C LEU A 106 5.78 5.36 -14.28
N LYS A 107 6.82 5.16 -15.10
CA LYS A 107 6.75 5.34 -16.55
C LYS A 107 6.07 4.19 -17.27
N HIS A 108 6.27 2.96 -16.81
CA HIS A 108 5.74 1.74 -17.43
C HIS A 108 4.98 0.88 -16.41
N PRO A 109 3.82 1.34 -15.90
CA PRO A 109 3.07 0.64 -14.85
C PRO A 109 2.63 -0.77 -15.25
N ASN A 110 2.46 -1.03 -16.55
CA ASN A 110 2.06 -2.35 -17.04
C ASN A 110 3.15 -3.42 -16.91
N LEU A 111 4.41 -3.04 -16.65
CA LEU A 111 5.48 -3.99 -16.30
C LEU A 111 5.13 -4.82 -15.06
N LEU A 112 4.30 -4.30 -14.15
CA LEU A 112 3.83 -5.04 -12.99
C LEU A 112 3.15 -6.36 -13.39
N MET A 113 2.46 -6.39 -14.54
CA MET A 113 1.76 -7.58 -15.04
C MET A 113 2.53 -8.34 -16.12
N THR A 114 3.28 -7.63 -16.97
CA THR A 114 3.94 -8.24 -18.14
C THR A 114 5.32 -8.81 -17.85
N LYS A 115 6.00 -8.36 -16.78
CA LYS A 115 7.32 -8.89 -16.40
C LYS A 115 7.21 -10.12 -15.51
N THR A 116 7.79 -11.22 -15.97
CA THR A 116 7.74 -12.54 -15.31
C THR A 116 9.07 -13.05 -14.78
N ASP A 117 10.19 -12.40 -15.13
CA ASP A 117 11.54 -12.72 -14.65
C ASP A 117 12.25 -11.47 -14.11
N PRO A 118 12.12 -11.15 -12.80
CA PRO A 118 11.27 -11.84 -11.83
C PRO A 118 9.78 -11.47 -11.95
N PRO A 119 8.85 -12.25 -11.35
CA PRO A 119 7.40 -12.06 -11.50
C PRO A 119 6.86 -10.92 -10.63
N LEU A 120 6.84 -9.71 -11.21
CA LEU A 120 6.55 -8.49 -10.46
C LEU A 120 5.15 -8.48 -9.82
N ALA A 121 4.13 -9.07 -10.44
CA ALA A 121 2.77 -9.09 -9.91
C ALA A 121 2.67 -9.78 -8.53
N ILE A 122 3.35 -10.92 -8.37
CA ILE A 122 3.39 -11.66 -7.12
C ILE A 122 4.30 -10.93 -6.12
N MET A 123 5.45 -10.45 -6.57
CA MET A 123 6.37 -9.68 -5.71
C MET A 123 5.71 -8.43 -5.14
N GLY A 124 4.95 -7.68 -5.94
CA GLY A 124 4.21 -6.49 -5.49
C GLY A 124 3.12 -6.85 -4.48
N SER A 125 2.46 -7.99 -4.66
CA SER A 125 1.46 -8.49 -3.72
C SER A 125 2.07 -8.88 -2.37
N ILE A 126 3.22 -9.56 -2.39
CA ILE A 126 3.97 -9.90 -1.17
C ILE A 126 4.56 -8.66 -0.51
N TRP A 127 5.10 -7.73 -1.31
CA TRP A 127 5.61 -6.46 -0.80
C TRP A 127 4.52 -5.70 -0.03
N PHE A 128 3.33 -5.54 -0.58
CA PHE A 128 2.21 -4.89 0.11
C PHE A 128 1.84 -5.64 1.40
N TYR A 129 1.77 -6.97 1.33
CA TYR A 129 1.44 -7.82 2.49
C TYR A 129 2.46 -7.71 3.64
N MET A 130 3.74 -7.52 3.30
CA MET A 130 4.88 -7.52 4.24
C MET A 130 5.34 -6.13 4.67
N THR A 131 4.83 -5.05 4.06
CA THR A 131 5.32 -3.67 4.28
C THR A 131 4.33 -2.87 5.14
N PRO A 132 4.71 -2.44 6.36
CA PRO A 132 3.91 -1.52 7.15
C PRO A 132 3.90 -0.12 6.51
N GLN A 133 2.78 0.57 6.64
CA GLN A 133 2.63 1.98 6.22
C GLN A 133 2.09 2.78 7.41
N PRO A 134 2.95 3.45 8.20
CA PRO A 134 2.54 4.08 9.45
C PRO A 134 1.27 4.94 9.32
N PRO A 135 0.27 4.76 10.20
CA PRO A 135 0.29 3.99 11.44
C PRO A 135 -0.03 2.50 11.27
N LYS A 136 -0.33 2.03 10.05
CA LYS A 136 -0.77 0.67 9.74
C LYS A 136 0.42 -0.32 9.86
N PRO A 137 0.27 -1.45 10.58
CA PRO A 137 1.26 -2.51 10.57
C PRO A 137 1.25 -3.25 9.22
N ALA A 138 2.17 -4.19 9.01
CA ALA A 138 2.05 -5.09 7.87
C ALA A 138 0.87 -6.06 8.08
N MET A 139 0.22 -6.48 7.01
CA MET A 139 -0.83 -7.51 7.09
C MET A 139 -0.28 -8.82 7.66
N HIS A 140 0.97 -9.14 7.32
CA HIS A 140 1.69 -10.28 7.89
C HIS A 140 1.73 -10.25 9.42
N ASP A 141 2.10 -9.12 10.01
CA ASP A 141 2.27 -9.01 11.46
C ASP A 141 0.94 -9.20 12.20
N ILE A 142 -0.17 -8.72 11.61
CA ILE A 142 -1.53 -8.95 12.12
C ILE A 142 -1.89 -10.44 12.10
N VAL A 143 -1.68 -11.12 10.97
CA VAL A 143 -2.08 -12.54 10.81
C VAL A 143 -1.19 -13.46 11.64
N MET A 144 0.10 -13.16 11.76
CA MET A 144 1.02 -13.93 12.59
C MET A 144 0.81 -13.69 14.09
N GLY A 145 0.19 -12.56 14.47
CA GLY A 145 -0.17 -12.28 15.85
C GLY A 145 1.03 -12.09 16.79
N THR A 146 2.19 -11.82 16.23
CA THR A 146 3.44 -11.61 16.97
C THR A 146 3.28 -10.34 17.82
N HIS A 147 3.09 -10.52 19.13
CA HIS A 147 2.72 -9.45 20.08
C HIS A 147 3.67 -8.25 20.10
N SER A 148 4.89 -8.40 19.60
CA SER A 148 5.88 -7.34 19.46
C SER A 148 5.89 -6.64 18.10
N GLN A 149 5.13 -7.12 17.11
CA GLN A 149 5.23 -6.68 15.72
C GLN A 149 4.01 -5.90 15.22
N TRP A 150 2.87 -5.94 15.92
CA TRP A 150 1.75 -5.07 15.56
C TRP A 150 1.01 -4.50 16.78
N TYR A 151 0.71 -3.21 16.71
CA TYR A 151 0.02 -2.47 17.75
C TYR A 151 -1.38 -2.04 17.26
N PRO A 152 -2.47 -2.66 17.77
CA PRO A 152 -3.84 -2.29 17.38
C PRO A 152 -4.34 -0.97 17.98
N GLY A 153 -3.61 -0.36 18.93
CA GLY A 153 -4.17 0.69 19.78
C GLY A 153 -4.90 0.13 21.00
N ASP A 154 -4.89 0.87 22.11
CA ASP A 154 -5.44 0.39 23.39
C ASP A 154 -6.93 0.04 23.33
N LYS A 155 -7.74 0.84 22.62
CA LYS A 155 -9.18 0.61 22.48
C LYS A 155 -9.50 -0.68 21.72
N ASN A 156 -8.79 -0.92 20.61
CA ASN A 156 -8.95 -2.15 19.83
C ASN A 156 -8.43 -3.36 20.61
N LYS A 157 -7.29 -3.24 21.30
CA LYS A 157 -6.76 -4.29 22.17
C LYS A 157 -7.76 -4.66 23.27
N ALA A 158 -8.35 -3.67 23.94
CA ALA A 158 -9.37 -3.88 24.97
C ALA A 158 -10.65 -4.53 24.43
N ALA A 159 -11.00 -4.27 23.16
CA ALA A 159 -12.09 -4.94 22.45
C ALA A 159 -11.73 -6.34 21.91
N GLY A 160 -10.53 -6.83 22.18
CA GLY A 160 -10.05 -8.16 21.76
C GLY A 160 -9.46 -8.21 20.35
N TYR A 161 -9.34 -7.08 19.65
CA TYR A 161 -8.69 -7.00 18.32
C TYR A 161 -7.17 -6.95 18.46
N SER A 162 -6.60 -8.06 18.92
CA SER A 162 -5.16 -8.27 19.09
C SER A 162 -4.81 -9.75 18.84
N GLY A 163 -3.52 -10.06 18.62
CA GLY A 163 -3.09 -11.43 18.31
C GLY A 163 -3.30 -11.82 16.84
N PRO A 164 -3.26 -13.12 16.50
CA PRO A 164 -3.36 -13.60 15.12
C PRO A 164 -4.82 -13.57 14.66
N ILE A 165 -5.20 -12.55 13.90
CA ILE A 165 -6.58 -12.34 13.43
C ILE A 165 -6.60 -11.88 11.97
N PHE A 166 -7.76 -11.98 11.30
CA PHE A 166 -7.87 -11.66 9.85
C PHE A 166 -8.47 -10.26 9.60
N GLY A 167 -9.50 -9.88 10.35
CA GLY A 167 -10.32 -8.69 10.13
C GLY A 167 -9.56 -7.39 9.88
N PRO A 168 -8.56 -7.00 10.71
CA PRO A 168 -7.83 -5.75 10.52
C PRO A 168 -7.06 -5.66 9.18
N THR A 169 -6.81 -6.78 8.51
CA THR A 169 -6.19 -6.75 7.16
C THR A 169 -7.13 -6.13 6.11
N SER A 170 -8.45 -6.27 6.27
CA SER A 170 -9.44 -5.61 5.40
C SER A 170 -9.42 -4.08 5.54
N LEU A 171 -9.13 -3.56 6.75
CA LEU A 171 -8.89 -2.12 6.97
C LEU A 171 -7.67 -1.64 6.20
N ILE A 172 -6.57 -2.42 6.21
CA ILE A 172 -5.34 -2.06 5.50
C ILE A 172 -5.58 -1.99 4.00
N ILE A 173 -6.27 -2.98 3.43
CA ILE A 173 -6.43 -3.06 1.97
C ILE A 173 -7.36 -1.97 1.45
N ASN A 174 -8.54 -1.77 2.07
CA ASN A 174 -9.53 -0.85 1.49
C ASN A 174 -10.44 -0.14 2.51
N ASN A 175 -10.06 -0.09 3.79
CA ASN A 175 -10.87 0.52 4.85
C ASN A 175 -12.33 -0.02 4.89
N GLU A 176 -12.51 -1.32 4.61
CA GLU A 176 -13.82 -2.00 4.56
C GLU A 176 -14.04 -2.86 5.81
N CYS A 177 -15.10 -2.61 6.57
CA CYS A 177 -15.47 -3.35 7.79
C CYS A 177 -16.97 -3.70 7.89
N ASN A 178 -17.57 -4.12 6.79
CA ASN A 178 -19.02 -4.35 6.73
C ASN A 178 -19.46 -5.71 7.31
N GLY A 179 -18.50 -6.63 7.47
CA GLY A 179 -18.71 -8.01 7.88
C GLY A 179 -19.06 -8.93 6.71
N GLU A 180 -19.32 -10.18 7.06
CA GLU A 180 -19.81 -11.19 6.13
C GLU A 180 -21.33 -11.06 5.95
N ASP A 181 -21.78 -11.15 4.70
CA ASP A 181 -23.20 -11.19 4.36
C ASP A 181 -23.67 -12.62 4.08
N SER A 182 -24.99 -12.82 3.97
CA SER A 182 -25.58 -14.14 3.76
C SER A 182 -25.56 -14.64 2.31
N LYS A 183 -25.01 -13.86 1.35
CA LYS A 183 -25.08 -14.17 -0.09
C LYS A 183 -23.92 -15.05 -0.53
N ASP A 184 -24.17 -16.24 -1.06
CA ASP A 184 -23.10 -17.14 -1.52
C ASP A 184 -23.20 -17.54 -3.01
N PRO A 185 -22.06 -17.86 -3.66
CA PRO A 185 -20.69 -17.58 -3.22
C PRO A 185 -20.34 -16.09 -3.38
N GLY A 186 -19.51 -15.57 -2.46
CA GLY A 186 -19.02 -14.20 -2.53
C GLY A 186 -19.86 -13.19 -1.73
N GLY A 187 -19.98 -11.98 -2.26
CA GLY A 187 -20.48 -10.81 -1.55
C GLY A 187 -19.74 -9.53 -1.98
N PRO A 188 -20.20 -8.34 -1.57
CA PRO A 188 -19.47 -7.08 -1.77
C PRO A 188 -18.32 -6.93 -0.76
N GLY A 189 -17.26 -6.22 -1.16
CA GLY A 189 -16.17 -5.79 -0.29
C GLY A 189 -15.62 -6.86 0.64
N GLU A 190 -15.60 -6.57 1.95
CA GLU A 190 -15.07 -7.44 3.02
C GLU A 190 -15.72 -8.83 3.06
N SER A 191 -17.02 -8.98 2.79
CA SER A 191 -17.70 -10.29 2.81
C SER A 191 -16.99 -11.29 1.88
N ARG A 192 -16.58 -10.82 0.70
CA ARG A 192 -15.82 -11.65 -0.25
C ARG A 192 -14.47 -12.07 0.29
N ARG A 193 -13.77 -11.18 1.00
CA ARG A 193 -12.45 -11.43 1.60
C ARG A 193 -12.56 -12.50 2.69
N ILE A 194 -13.55 -12.37 3.57
CA ILE A 194 -13.82 -13.32 4.67
C ILE A 194 -14.13 -14.70 4.11
N LYS A 195 -15.03 -14.80 3.14
CA LYS A 195 -15.41 -16.10 2.57
C LYS A 195 -14.29 -16.75 1.76
N ALA A 196 -13.51 -15.96 1.03
CA ALA A 196 -12.31 -16.46 0.36
C ALA A 196 -11.30 -16.99 1.38
N PHE A 197 -11.07 -16.27 2.48
CA PHE A 197 -10.20 -16.73 3.57
C PHE A 197 -10.69 -18.04 4.19
N LYS A 198 -11.98 -18.15 4.53
CA LYS A 198 -12.60 -19.41 4.99
C LYS A 198 -12.45 -20.55 3.98
N TRP A 199 -12.62 -20.27 2.70
CA TRP A 199 -12.44 -21.24 1.62
C TRP A 199 -11.01 -21.76 1.54
N PHE A 200 -10.00 -20.89 1.68
CA PHE A 200 -8.59 -21.29 1.78
C PHE A 200 -8.29 -22.07 3.06
N CYS A 201 -8.79 -21.64 4.22
CA CYS A 201 -8.63 -22.36 5.48
C CYS A 201 -9.19 -23.79 5.39
N LYS A 202 -10.37 -23.97 4.78
CA LYS A 202 -10.94 -25.29 4.49
C LYS A 202 -10.03 -26.11 3.58
N TYR A 203 -9.49 -25.51 2.51
CA TYR A 203 -8.59 -26.19 1.58
C TYR A 203 -7.30 -26.69 2.25
N PHE A 204 -6.70 -25.87 3.11
CA PHE A 204 -5.48 -26.23 3.86
C PHE A 204 -5.73 -27.00 5.15
N ASN A 205 -6.99 -27.30 5.49
CA ASN A 205 -7.40 -27.97 6.72
C ASN A 205 -6.88 -27.27 8.00
N VAL A 206 -7.01 -25.95 8.06
CA VAL A 206 -6.67 -25.11 9.21
C VAL A 206 -7.88 -24.31 9.69
N PRO A 207 -7.98 -23.97 10.99
CA PRO A 207 -9.06 -23.12 11.48
C PRO A 207 -8.93 -21.69 10.94
N ALA A 208 -10.06 -21.05 10.60
CA ALA A 208 -10.08 -19.63 10.23
C ALA A 208 -9.94 -18.69 11.44
N GLY A 209 -10.24 -19.18 12.66
CA GLY A 209 -10.33 -18.37 13.88
C GLY A 209 -11.76 -17.99 14.24
N GLU A 210 -11.92 -17.15 15.26
CA GLU A 210 -13.24 -16.71 15.74
C GLU A 210 -13.94 -15.81 14.71
N GLU A 211 -15.22 -16.07 14.42
CA GLU A 211 -16.04 -15.32 13.46
C GLU A 211 -15.99 -13.79 13.67
N ARG A 212 -16.03 -13.33 14.93
CA ARG A 212 -15.96 -11.90 15.27
C ARG A 212 -14.64 -11.22 14.89
N HIS A 213 -13.57 -12.00 14.70
CA HIS A 213 -12.22 -11.54 14.34
C HIS A 213 -11.91 -11.72 12.86
N LEU A 214 -12.81 -12.32 12.09
CA LEU A 214 -12.71 -12.36 10.63
C LEU A 214 -13.10 -11.03 10.00
N THR A 215 -13.80 -10.17 10.74
CA THR A 215 -14.14 -8.81 10.33
C THR A 215 -13.53 -7.78 11.26
N CYS A 216 -13.21 -6.60 10.74
CA CYS A 216 -12.84 -5.42 11.54
C CYS A 216 -14.04 -4.62 12.06
N LYS A 217 -15.27 -5.05 11.80
CA LYS A 217 -16.51 -4.33 12.16
C LYS A 217 -16.64 -3.98 13.65
N GLY A 218 -16.10 -4.82 14.54
CA GLY A 218 -16.15 -4.58 15.98
C GLY A 218 -15.01 -3.73 16.52
N MET A 219 -14.05 -3.29 15.69
CA MET A 219 -12.94 -2.44 16.12
C MET A 219 -13.46 -1.05 16.52
N PRO A 220 -13.27 -0.59 17.78
CA PRO A 220 -13.73 0.74 18.19
C PRO A 220 -13.05 1.91 17.47
N THR A 221 -11.87 1.69 16.89
CA THR A 221 -11.11 2.71 16.15
C THR A 221 -10.46 2.12 14.90
N THR A 222 -10.47 2.84 13.78
CA THR A 222 -9.71 2.44 12.59
C THR A 222 -8.20 2.60 12.85
N LEU A 223 -7.39 1.92 12.04
CA LEU A 223 -5.92 1.98 12.21
C LEU A 223 -5.37 3.40 12.02
N ASP A 224 -5.98 4.20 11.13
CA ASP A 224 -5.58 5.58 10.85
C ASP A 224 -5.89 6.55 12.00
N MET A 225 -6.76 6.16 12.94
CA MET A 225 -7.06 6.95 14.16
C MET A 225 -6.10 6.64 15.32
N ILE A 226 -5.25 5.63 15.19
CA ILE A 226 -4.23 5.31 16.20
C ILE A 226 -3.10 6.33 16.03
N ALA A 227 -2.62 6.90 17.14
CA ALA A 227 -1.41 7.74 17.15
C ALA A 227 -0.24 7.01 16.46
N GLY A 228 0.82 7.72 16.04
CA GLY A 228 2.01 7.10 15.43
C GLY A 228 1.98 6.99 13.90
N LYS A 229 1.18 7.83 13.24
CA LYS A 229 1.35 8.14 11.81
C LYS A 229 2.60 9.01 11.63
N LYS A 230 3.78 8.43 11.89
CA LYS A 230 5.04 9.17 11.90
C LYS A 230 5.76 9.09 10.56
N SER A 231 6.27 10.24 10.11
CA SER A 231 7.18 10.36 8.97
C SER A 231 8.39 11.21 9.36
N LEU A 232 9.49 11.08 8.62
CA LEU A 232 10.63 11.98 8.75
C LEU A 232 10.37 13.24 7.95
N GLN A 233 10.56 14.38 8.61
CA GLN A 233 10.28 15.72 8.11
C GLN A 233 11.42 16.65 8.52
N PRO A 234 11.54 17.86 7.94
CA PRO A 234 12.47 18.86 8.45
C PRO A 234 12.31 19.02 9.96
N ASP A 235 13.42 19.02 10.69
CA ASP A 235 13.40 19.34 12.11
C ASP A 235 13.11 20.83 12.28
N TRP A 236 11.82 21.15 12.34
CA TRP A 236 11.27 22.49 12.48
C TRP A 236 11.84 23.25 13.70
N SER A 237 12.37 22.54 14.69
CA SER A 237 13.02 23.16 15.86
C SER A 237 14.43 23.71 15.56
N SER A 238 15.01 23.36 14.41
CA SER A 238 16.37 23.69 13.99
C SER A 238 16.47 24.42 12.65
N THR A 239 15.40 24.47 11.84
CA THR A 239 15.45 25.06 10.49
C THR A 239 15.89 26.54 10.46
N TRP A 240 15.64 27.28 11.55
CA TRP A 240 16.02 28.69 11.72
C TRP A 240 17.48 28.89 12.17
N LYS A 241 18.24 27.82 12.44
CA LYS A 241 19.64 27.89 12.90
C LYS A 241 20.59 27.82 11.71
N ALA A 242 21.76 28.46 11.84
CA ALA A 242 22.86 28.38 10.87
C ALA A 242 23.69 27.08 11.07
N GLU A 243 23.02 25.94 10.98
CA GLU A 243 23.60 24.60 11.03
C GLU A 243 23.04 23.78 9.86
N PRO A 244 23.68 22.67 9.42
CA PRO A 244 23.10 21.80 8.41
C PRO A 244 21.68 21.36 8.78
N CYS A 245 20.76 21.31 7.80
CA CYS A 245 19.40 20.87 8.02
C CYS A 245 19.37 19.43 8.54
N LYS A 246 18.46 19.18 9.48
CA LYS A 246 18.24 17.87 10.09
C LYS A 246 16.80 17.43 9.83
N CYS A 247 16.56 16.13 9.90
CA CYS A 247 15.22 15.59 9.93
C CYS A 247 14.89 15.01 11.30
N ALA A 248 13.63 15.16 11.70
CA ALA A 248 13.09 14.60 12.92
C ALA A 248 11.76 13.87 12.63
N PRO A 249 11.37 12.88 13.46
CA PRO A 249 10.06 12.28 13.37
C PRO A 249 8.97 13.31 13.66
N ALA A 250 8.02 13.45 12.75
CA ALA A 250 6.82 14.25 12.95
C ALA A 250 5.59 13.35 13.11
N ASP A 251 4.59 13.79 13.86
CA ASP A 251 3.36 13.02 14.15
C ASP A 251 2.31 13.07 13.02
N TYR A 252 2.74 13.32 11.78
CA TYR A 252 1.92 13.28 10.59
C TYR A 252 2.60 12.48 9.47
N GLY A 253 1.78 11.96 8.55
CA GLY A 253 2.26 11.10 7.47
C GLY A 253 2.94 11.90 6.37
N GLY A 254 3.90 11.26 5.71
CA GLY A 254 4.67 11.77 4.58
C GLY A 254 5.32 10.60 3.85
N MET A 255 6.06 10.88 2.77
CA MET A 255 6.61 9.84 1.88
C MET A 255 7.79 9.07 2.48
N ILE A 256 8.47 9.64 3.47
CA ILE A 256 9.59 9.00 4.17
C ILE A 256 9.10 8.52 5.53
N ALA A 257 8.76 7.24 5.64
CA ALA A 257 8.26 6.66 6.88
C ALA A 257 9.28 6.74 8.03
N TYR A 258 8.77 7.00 9.25
CA TYR A 258 9.49 6.77 10.48
C TYR A 258 8.87 5.59 11.22
N TYR A 259 9.65 4.52 11.40
CA TYR A 259 9.23 3.31 12.09
C TYR A 259 9.58 3.40 13.57
N GLU A 260 8.60 3.77 14.40
CA GLU A 260 8.78 3.92 15.84
C GLU A 260 9.30 2.63 16.51
N PRO A 261 10.43 2.68 17.25
CA PRO A 261 10.93 1.54 18.01
C PRO A 261 9.88 0.97 18.96
N GLY A 262 9.79 -0.36 19.02
CA GLY A 262 8.79 -1.08 19.84
C GLY A 262 7.38 -1.15 19.23
N ARG A 263 7.14 -0.47 18.10
CA ARG A 263 5.86 -0.53 17.37
C ARG A 263 5.96 -1.32 16.06
N TYR A 264 7.10 -1.24 15.39
CA TYR A 264 7.38 -1.94 14.14
C TYR A 264 8.53 -2.94 14.33
N PRO A 265 8.62 -4.00 13.50
CA PRO A 265 9.74 -4.92 13.54
C PRO A 265 11.10 -4.21 13.40
N ASP A 266 12.12 -4.69 14.11
CA ASP A 266 13.46 -4.09 14.16
C ASP A 266 14.09 -3.85 12.78
N ARG A 267 13.80 -4.72 11.80
CA ARG A 267 14.24 -4.54 10.40
C ARG A 267 13.77 -3.23 9.76
N PHE A 268 12.57 -2.77 10.12
CA PHE A 268 12.02 -1.50 9.63
C PHE A 268 12.55 -0.34 10.47
N VAL A 269 12.66 -0.52 11.79
CA VAL A 269 13.28 0.48 12.68
C VAL A 269 14.71 0.80 12.25
N ALA A 270 15.49 -0.20 11.82
CA ALA A 270 16.84 -0.05 11.28
C ALA A 270 16.89 0.81 10.01
N MET A 271 15.80 0.89 9.24
CA MET A 271 15.72 1.76 8.05
C MET A 271 15.64 3.25 8.39
N ASN A 272 15.30 3.60 9.64
CA ASN A 272 15.16 5.02 10.03
C ASN A 272 16.45 5.81 9.83
N GLU A 273 17.64 5.21 9.96
CA GLU A 273 18.90 5.91 9.73
C GLU A 273 19.04 6.31 8.25
N GLN A 274 18.79 5.38 7.33
CA GLN A 274 18.82 5.65 5.90
C GLN A 274 17.71 6.63 5.49
N ASN A 275 16.51 6.46 6.06
CA ASN A 275 15.39 7.35 5.80
C ASN A 275 15.69 8.78 6.28
N ALA A 276 16.41 8.95 7.41
CA ALA A 276 16.81 10.27 7.89
C ALA A 276 17.78 10.95 6.92
N LYS A 277 18.74 10.21 6.37
CA LYS A 277 19.65 10.71 5.31
C LYS A 277 18.88 11.10 4.05
N ARG A 278 17.98 10.24 3.57
CA ARG A 278 17.10 10.54 2.42
C ARG A 278 16.27 11.80 2.67
N CYS A 279 15.74 11.98 3.87
CA CYS A 279 14.97 13.18 4.22
C CYS A 279 15.83 14.46 4.19
N VAL A 280 17.07 14.41 4.65
CA VAL A 280 17.97 15.56 4.55
C VAL A 280 18.29 15.86 3.07
N GLU A 281 18.53 14.84 2.26
CA GLU A 281 18.75 14.99 0.81
C GLU A 281 17.57 15.70 0.14
N THR A 282 16.32 15.33 0.46
CA THR A 282 15.13 15.96 -0.14
C THR A 282 14.95 17.42 0.28
N ILE A 283 15.39 17.81 1.48
CA ILE A 283 15.35 19.21 1.93
C ILE A 283 16.25 20.08 1.07
N TYR A 284 17.46 19.62 0.76
CA TYR A 284 18.41 20.39 -0.05
C TYR A 284 18.10 20.33 -1.55
N ASP A 285 17.59 19.20 -2.03
CA ASP A 285 17.26 19.00 -3.45
C ASP A 285 16.00 19.77 -3.86
N ASN A 286 14.96 19.81 -2.99
CA ASN A 286 13.72 20.53 -3.27
C ASN A 286 13.11 21.16 -2.00
N PRO A 287 13.71 22.23 -1.45
CA PRO A 287 13.24 22.85 -0.21
C PRO A 287 11.81 23.41 -0.32
N SER A 288 11.39 23.79 -1.54
CA SER A 288 10.04 24.29 -1.80
C SER A 288 8.94 23.27 -1.51
N MET A 289 9.25 21.97 -1.58
CA MET A 289 8.35 20.88 -1.18
C MET A 289 7.89 21.01 0.27
N TYR A 290 8.75 21.55 1.13
CA TYR A 290 8.51 21.78 2.55
C TYR A 290 8.11 23.24 2.85
N SER A 291 7.83 24.05 1.84
CA SER A 291 7.63 25.51 1.98
C SER A 291 8.85 26.22 2.61
N MET A 292 10.06 25.72 2.37
CA MET A 292 11.31 26.29 2.87
C MET A 292 12.02 27.08 1.77
N THR A 293 12.68 28.17 2.17
CA THR A 293 13.57 28.98 1.35
C THR A 293 14.78 29.41 2.18
N ALA A 294 15.85 29.90 1.56
CA ALA A 294 17.03 30.38 2.29
C ALA A 294 16.71 31.55 3.25
N GLU A 295 15.66 32.32 2.97
CA GLU A 295 15.18 33.42 3.81
C GLU A 295 14.36 32.95 5.01
N THR A 296 13.64 31.83 4.88
CA THR A 296 12.75 31.30 5.93
C THR A 296 13.40 30.19 6.76
N SER A 297 14.45 29.56 6.22
CA SER A 297 15.13 28.40 6.82
C SER A 297 16.64 28.53 6.66
N LEU A 298 17.27 29.12 7.68
CA LEU A 298 18.71 29.38 7.72
C LEU A 298 19.57 28.11 7.58
N CYS A 299 19.03 26.93 7.91
CA CYS A 299 19.76 25.67 7.75
C CYS A 299 20.14 25.38 6.29
N LEU A 300 19.35 25.89 5.33
CA LEU A 300 19.62 25.72 3.90
C LEU A 300 20.88 26.47 3.43
N THR A 301 21.36 27.46 4.20
CA THR A 301 22.58 28.20 3.86
C THR A 301 23.86 27.48 4.24
N VAL A 302 23.75 26.37 4.98
CA VAL A 302 24.88 25.53 5.40
C VAL A 302 24.82 24.21 4.62
N LYS A 303 25.94 23.80 4.02
CA LYS A 303 26.01 22.54 3.28
C LYS A 303 25.85 21.33 4.21
N PRO A 304 25.18 20.25 3.75
CA PRO A 304 25.10 19.00 4.50
C PRO A 304 26.48 18.35 4.71
#